data_AF-A0A8S9NSX0-F1
#
_entry.id   AF-A0A8S9NSX0-F1
#
_cell.length_a   1.000
_cell.length_b   1.000
_cell.length_c   1.000
_cell.angle_alpha   90.00
_cell.angle_beta   90.00
_cell.angle_gamma   90.00
#
_symmetry.space_group_name_H-M   'P 1'
#
loop_
_entity.id
_entity.type
_entity.pdbx_description
1 polymer ?
#
loop_
_entity_poly.entity_id
_entity_poly.type
_entity_poly.pdbx_seq_one_letter_code
_entity_poly.pdbx_strand_id
1 'polypeptide(L)' 'MFLITGWDEGVMGMQIGEVARLRCSPDYAYGAGGFPAWGIQPNSALDFEIEVLSVK' A
#
# COMPACT_ATOMS: atom_id res chain seq x y z
N MET A 1 2.22 -1.26 12.54
CA MET A 1 2.84 -0.12 11.81
C MET A 1 3.05 -0.58 10.38
N PHE A 2 2.08 -0.30 9.50
CA PHE A 2 2.20 -0.67 8.09
C PHE A 2 3.06 0.34 7.33
N LEU A 3 3.59 -0.08 6.18
CA LEU A 3 4.62 0.63 5.41
C LEU A 3 4.15 1.98 4.85
N ILE A 4 2.87 2.09 4.48
CA ILE A 4 2.24 3.31 3.95
C ILE A 4 0.78 3.40 4.42
N THR A 5 0.25 4.64 4.53
CA THR A 5 -1.10 4.91 5.04
C THR A 5 -2.19 4.22 4.22
N GLY A 6 -2.03 4.16 2.88
CA GLY A 6 -3.03 3.54 2.01
C GLY A 6 -3.20 2.04 2.22
N TRP A 7 -2.22 1.35 2.82
CA TRP A 7 -2.38 -0.05 3.21
C TRP A 7 -3.20 -0.21 4.48
N ASP A 8 -3.02 0.68 5.45
CA ASP A 8 -3.75 0.62 6.72
C ASP A 8 -5.27 0.77 6.46
N GLU A 9 -5.64 1.74 5.63
CA GLU A 9 -7.05 1.92 5.23
C GLU A 9 -7.54 0.83 4.26
N GLY A 10 -6.69 0.39 3.33
CA GLY A 10 -7.07 -0.50 2.25
C GLY A 10 -7.23 -1.98 2.63
N VAL A 11 -6.48 -2.42 3.64
CA VAL A 11 -6.50 -3.79 4.15
C VAL A 11 -7.46 -3.93 5.32
N MET A 12 -7.90 -2.82 5.92
CA MET A 12 -8.90 -2.80 6.98
C MET A 12 -10.22 -3.41 6.49
N GLY A 13 -10.51 -4.62 6.97
CA GLY A 13 -11.77 -5.33 6.68
C GLY A 13 -11.67 -6.42 5.61
N MET A 14 -10.50 -6.65 5.02
CA MET A 14 -10.30 -7.77 4.09
C MET A 14 -10.46 -9.13 4.80
N GLN A 15 -11.05 -10.10 4.10
CA GLN A 15 -11.17 -11.47 4.58
C GLN A 15 -9.99 -12.35 4.15
N ILE A 16 -9.74 -13.44 4.88
CA ILE A 16 -8.74 -14.44 4.49
C ILE A 16 -9.13 -15.04 3.14
N GLY A 17 -8.20 -15.02 2.18
CA GLY A 17 -8.40 -15.45 0.80
C GLY A 17 -8.92 -14.36 -0.14
N GLU A 18 -9.14 -13.14 0.35
CA GLU A 18 -9.54 -12.01 -0.48
C GLU A 18 -8.33 -11.35 -1.15
N VAL A 19 -8.50 -10.95 -2.41
CA VAL A 19 -7.54 -10.17 -3.19
C VAL A 19 -8.09 -8.76 -3.40
N ALA A 20 -7.39 -7.75 -2.89
CA ALA A 20 -7.72 -6.35 -3.11
C ALA A 20 -6.66 -5.66 -3.96
N ARG A 21 -7.12 -4.74 -4.83
CA ARG A 21 -6.25 -3.85 -5.58
C ARG A 21 -6.33 -2.46 -4.99
N LEU A 22 -5.20 -1.95 -4.54
CA LEU A 22 -5.08 -0.66 -3.86
C LEU A 22 -4.24 0.28 -4.69
N ARG A 23 -4.87 1.34 -5.17
CA ARG A 23 -4.20 2.45 -5.83
C ARG A 23 -4.00 3.58 -4.84
N CYS A 24 -2.78 3.73 -4.34
CA CYS A 24 -2.42 4.77 -3.40
C CYS A 24 -1.90 6.00 -4.17
N SER A 25 -2.57 7.14 -4.00
CA SER A 25 -2.00 8.42 -4.41
C SER A 25 -0.74 8.72 -3.58
N PRO A 26 0.13 9.63 -4.03
CA PRO A 26 1.40 9.87 -3.36
C PRO A 26 1.25 10.29 -1.89
N ASP A 27 0.18 11.01 -1.56
CA ASP A 27 -0.13 11.47 -0.20
C ASP A 27 -0.43 10.30 0.77
N TYR A 28 -0.89 9.17 0.22
CA TYR A 28 -1.16 7.92 0.95
C TYR A 28 -0.02 6.89 0.78
N ALA A 29 1.06 7.27 0.10
CA ALA A 29 2.25 6.45 -0.15
C ALA A 29 3.50 7.13 0.44
N TYR A 30 4.52 7.43 -0.37
CA TYR A 30 5.79 8.02 0.07
C TYR A 30 5.91 9.54 -0.16
N GLY A 31 4.87 10.17 -0.70
CA GLY A 31 4.81 11.61 -0.95
C GLY A 31 6.00 12.15 -1.74
N ALA A 32 6.38 13.40 -1.44
CA ALA A 32 7.50 14.09 -2.08
C ALA A 32 8.89 13.51 -1.71
N GLY A 33 8.97 12.66 -0.69
CA GLY A 33 10.22 11.99 -0.30
C GLY A 33 10.57 10.81 -1.22
N GLY A 34 9.55 10.17 -1.82
CA GLY A 34 9.75 8.92 -2.55
C GLY A 34 10.34 7.82 -1.66
N PHE A 35 10.85 6.77 -2.28
CA PHE A 35 11.56 5.70 -1.58
C PHE A 35 12.76 5.22 -2.40
N PRO A 36 13.92 5.90 -2.31
CA PRO A 36 15.09 5.63 -3.13
C PRO A 36 15.61 4.20 -3.01
N ALA A 37 15.48 3.59 -1.82
CA ALA A 37 15.91 2.22 -1.59
C ALA A 37 15.24 1.20 -2.53
N TRP A 38 14.01 1.48 -2.98
CA TRP A 38 13.28 0.66 -3.95
C TRP A 38 13.06 1.38 -5.29
N GLY A 39 13.78 2.47 -5.54
CA GLY A 39 13.68 3.23 -6.79
C GLY A 39 12.37 4.00 -7.00
N ILE A 40 11.58 4.21 -5.94
CA ILE A 40 10.31 4.94 -6.03
C ILE A 40 10.61 6.44 -6.07
N GLN A 41 10.21 7.10 -7.15
CA GLN A 41 10.42 8.53 -7.33
C GLN A 41 9.49 9.36 -6.43
N PRO A 42 9.88 10.59 -6.07
CA PRO A 42 8.98 11.56 -5.45
C PRO A 42 7.64 11.66 -6.17
N ASN A 43 6.56 11.76 -5.41
CA ASN A 43 5.19 11.93 -5.91
C ASN A 43 4.69 10.79 -6.83
N SER A 44 5.26 9.59 -6.72
CA SER A 44 4.76 8.42 -7.46
C SER A 44 3.48 7.88 -6.83
N ALA A 45 2.48 7.60 -7.67
CA ALA A 45 1.35 6.77 -7.28
C ALA A 45 1.78 5.31 -7.29
N LEU A 46 1.26 4.51 -6.35
CA LEU A 46 1.59 3.10 -6.23
C LEU A 46 0.33 2.26 -6.38
N ASP A 47 0.41 1.27 -7.26
CA ASP A 47 -0.63 0.26 -7.44
C ASP A 47 -0.16 -1.04 -6.78
N PHE A 48 -0.93 -1.51 -5.81
CA PHE A 48 -0.69 -2.74 -5.07
C PHE A 48 -1.79 -3.75 -5.35
N GLU A 49 -1.41 -5.02 -5.39
CA GLU A 49 -2.32 -6.15 -5.29
C GLU A 49 -1.97 -6.89 -4.00
N ILE A 50 -2.94 -6.97 -3.08
CA ILE A 50 -2.76 -7.55 -1.75
C ILE A 50 -3.68 -8.76 -1.64
N GLU A 51 -3.12 -9.88 -1.19
CA GLU A 51 -3.85 -11.11 -0.88
C GLU A 51 -3.68 -11.43 0.60
N VAL A 52 -4.79 -11.63 1.32
CA VAL A 52 -4.75 -12.01 2.74
C VAL A 52 -4.62 -13.53 2.85
N LEU A 53 -3.39 -14.00 3.03
CA LEU A 53 -3.12 -15.44 3.16
C LEU A 53 -3.49 -16.01 4.54
N SER A 54 -3.36 -15.20 5.60
CA SER A 54 -3.66 -15.60 6.97
C SER A 54 -3.76 -14.37 7.88
N VAL A 55 -4.69 -14.42 8.85
CA VAL A 55 -4.75 -13.47 9.97
C VAL A 55 -4.44 -14.25 11.24
N LYS A 56 -3.50 -13.73 12.04
CA LYS A 56 -3.04 -14.36 13.28
C LYS A 56 -3.35 -13.49 14.49
#